data_AF-D2J3X0-F1
#
_entry.id   AF-D2J3X0-F1
#
_cell.length_a   1.000
_cell.length_b   1.000
_cell.length_c   1.000
_cell.angle_alpha   90.00
_cell.angle_beta   90.00
_cell.angle_gamma   90.00
#
_symmetry.space_group_name_H-M   'P 1'
#
loop_
_entity.id
_entity.type
_entity.pdbx_description
1 polymer ?
#
loop_
_entity_poly.entity_id
_entity_poly.type
_entity_poly.pdbx_seq_one_letter_code
_entity_poly.pdbx_strand_id
1 'polypeptide(L)'
;IDDRDHLGNRRIRSIGELLASELHLGFVKMQKAIRDKFTSLSNNTEEIMPYDLINPKMITATIMEFFTGGQLSQFMDQTNPLSEVTHKRRLSALGEGGLVKERAGFEVRDVHPTHYGRICPVETPE
;
A
#
# COMPACT_ATOMS: atom_id res chain seq x y z
N ILE A 1 -16.84 26.56 6.62
CA ILE A 1 -15.39 26.44 6.39
C ILE A 1 -15.03 25.04 6.85
N ASP A 2 -14.54 24.19 5.95
CA ASP A 2 -14.31 22.77 6.21
C ASP A 2 -12.88 22.54 6.70
N ASP A 3 -12.74 21.78 7.78
CA ASP A 3 -11.46 21.51 8.43
C ASP A 3 -10.85 20.24 7.83
N ARG A 4 -9.75 20.41 7.09
CA ARG A 4 -9.06 19.32 6.41
C ARG A 4 -8.47 18.30 7.39
N ASP A 5 -8.15 18.73 8.61
CA ASP A 5 -7.42 17.92 9.58
C ASP A 5 -8.36 17.16 10.52
N HIS A 6 -9.65 17.47 10.46
CA HIS A 6 -10.72 16.71 11.09
C HIS A 6 -10.68 15.24 10.65
N LEU A 7 -10.64 14.27 11.59
CA LEU A 7 -10.58 12.84 11.25
C LEU A 7 -11.76 12.32 10.41
N GLY A 8 -12.87 13.05 10.33
CA GLY A 8 -13.95 12.75 9.37
C GLY A 8 -13.52 12.89 7.90
N ASN A 9 -12.52 13.75 7.63
CA ASN A 9 -11.96 14.03 6.31
C ASN A 9 -10.64 13.27 6.06
N ARG A 10 -10.18 12.47 7.04
CA ARG A 10 -8.97 11.66 6.94
C ARG A 10 -9.29 10.18 7.11
N ARG A 11 -8.76 9.35 6.21
CA ARG A 11 -9.01 7.91 6.21
C ARG A 11 -7.73 7.12 6.48
N ILE A 12 -7.83 6.12 7.35
CA ILE A 12 -6.77 5.14 7.57
C ILE A 12 -6.86 4.08 6.48
N ARG A 13 -5.74 3.84 5.79
CA ARG A 13 -5.61 2.72 4.83
C ARG A 13 -4.92 1.57 5.52
N SER A 14 -5.54 0.39 5.44
CA SER A 14 -4.95 -0.84 5.99
C SER A 14 -4.02 -1.50 4.97
N ILE A 15 -3.17 -2.41 5.43
CA ILE A 15 -2.23 -3.15 4.58
C ILE A 15 -2.96 -3.88 3.45
N GLY A 16 -4.15 -4.44 3.72
CA GLY A 16 -4.94 -5.16 2.72
C GLY A 16 -5.40 -4.26 1.58
N GLU A 17 -5.75 -3.00 1.85
CA GLU A 17 -6.14 -2.04 0.82
C GLU A 17 -4.94 -1.62 -0.04
N LEU A 18 -3.78 -1.38 0.58
CA LEU A 18 -2.55 -1.04 -0.14
C LEU A 18 -2.11 -2.18 -1.06
N LEU A 19 -2.11 -3.42 -0.54
CA LEU A 19 -1.79 -4.60 -1.32
C LEU A 19 -2.81 -4.82 -2.46
N ALA A 20 -4.10 -4.59 -2.21
CA ALA A 20 -5.13 -4.72 -3.24
C ALA A 20 -4.93 -3.73 -4.39
N SER A 21 -4.51 -2.49 -4.09
CA SER A 21 -4.19 -1.48 -5.11
C SER A 21 -3.03 -1.94 -6.00
N GLU A 22 -1.93 -2.39 -5.40
CA GLU A 22 -0.76 -2.88 -6.15
C GLU A 22 -1.09 -4.14 -6.95
N LEU A 23 -1.84 -5.08 -6.36
CA LEU A 23 -2.30 -6.28 -7.06
C LEU A 23 -3.21 -5.93 -8.24
N HIS A 24 -4.09 -4.95 -8.09
CA HIS A 24 -4.95 -4.49 -9.19
C HIS A 24 -4.10 -4.01 -10.38
N LEU A 25 -3.07 -3.19 -10.12
CA LEU A 25 -2.13 -2.76 -11.16
C LEU A 25 -1.37 -3.95 -11.77
N GLY A 26 -0.98 -4.93 -10.95
CA GLY A 26 -0.37 -6.19 -11.41
C GLY A 26 -1.29 -6.99 -12.34
N PHE A 27 -2.59 -7.09 -12.01
CA PHE A 27 -3.58 -7.76 -12.84
C PHE A 27 -3.83 -7.04 -14.16
N VAL A 28 -3.86 -5.70 -14.17
CA VAL A 28 -3.98 -4.91 -15.40
C VAL A 28 -2.78 -5.17 -16.33
N LYS A 29 -1.56 -5.22 -15.78
CA LYS A 29 -0.35 -5.60 -16.55
C LYS A 29 -0.47 -7.03 -17.10
N MET A 30 -0.95 -7.97 -16.29
CA MET A 30 -1.14 -9.36 -16.70
C MET A 30 -2.19 -9.50 -17.81
N GLN A 31 -3.31 -8.78 -17.70
CA GLN A 31 -4.36 -8.74 -18.72
C GLN A 31 -3.81 -8.23 -20.06
N LYS A 32 -2.99 -7.18 -20.03
CA LYS A 32 -2.32 -6.66 -21.23
C LYS A 32 -1.40 -7.72 -21.87
N ALA A 33 -0.56 -8.36 -21.06
CA ALA A 33 0.35 -9.40 -21.55
C ALA A 33 -0.40 -10.61 -22.16
N ILE A 34 -1.54 -11.00 -21.57
CA ILE A 34 -2.41 -12.05 -22.13
C ILE A 34 -2.95 -11.62 -23.50
N ARG A 35 -3.44 -10.38 -23.63
CA ARG A 35 -3.97 -9.86 -24.89
C ARG A 35 -2.89 -9.77 -25.98
N ASP A 36 -1.69 -9.34 -25.61
CA ASP A 36 -0.55 -9.22 -26.52
C ASP A 36 -0.10 -10.62 -27.01
N LYS A 37 0.03 -11.59 -26.09
CA LYS A 37 0.31 -12.99 -26.43
C LYS A 37 -0.75 -13.59 -27.35
N PHE A 38 -2.03 -13.37 -27.04
CA PHE A 38 -3.14 -13.90 -27.84
C PHE A 38 -3.12 -13.35 -29.28
N THR A 39 -2.81 -12.05 -29.43
CA THR A 39 -2.67 -11.42 -30.75
C THR A 39 -1.51 -12.03 -31.54
N SER A 40 -0.36 -12.27 -30.88
CA SER A 40 0.83 -12.88 -31.49
C SER A 40 0.63 -14.34 -31.91
N LEU A 41 -0.20 -15.10 -31.20
CA LEU A 41 -0.42 -16.54 -31.44
C LEU A 41 -1.62 -16.82 -32.35
N SER A 42 -2.26 -15.78 -32.90
CA SER A 42 -3.51 -15.89 -33.68
C SER A 42 -3.43 -16.81 -34.91
N ASN A 43 -2.22 -17.11 -35.42
CA ASN A 43 -2.01 -18.02 -36.55
C ASN A 43 -2.20 -19.51 -36.20
N ASN A 44 -2.12 -19.90 -34.92
CA ASN A 44 -2.24 -21.30 -34.45
C ASN A 44 -3.29 -21.41 -33.33
N THR A 45 -4.50 -20.93 -33.57
CA THR A 45 -5.57 -20.83 -32.55
C THR A 45 -6.11 -22.18 -32.06
N GLU A 46 -5.93 -23.27 -32.81
CA GLU A 46 -6.46 -24.60 -32.47
C GLU A 46 -5.64 -25.33 -31.38
N GLU A 47 -4.41 -24.90 -31.09
CA GLU A 47 -3.52 -25.55 -30.12
C GLU A 47 -3.33 -24.78 -28.81
N ILE A 48 -3.90 -23.57 -28.67
CA ILE A 48 -3.61 -22.71 -27.51
C ILE A 48 -4.42 -23.16 -26.29
N MET A 49 -3.71 -23.59 -25.24
CA MET A 49 -4.33 -23.87 -23.95
C MET A 49 -4.34 -22.61 -23.06
N PRO A 50 -5.38 -22.39 -22.23
CA PRO A 50 -5.46 -21.22 -21.33
C PRO A 50 -4.26 -21.06 -20.39
N TYR A 51 -3.61 -22.16 -20.05
CA TYR A 51 -2.39 -22.18 -19.23
C TYR A 51 -1.22 -21.45 -19.88
N ASP A 52 -1.08 -21.47 -21.21
CA ASP A 52 0.06 -20.87 -21.94
C ASP A 52 -0.01 -19.34 -21.98
N LEU A 53 -1.21 -18.79 -21.82
CA LEU A 53 -1.47 -17.36 -21.81
C LEU A 53 -1.10 -16.73 -20.45
N ILE A 54 -1.33 -17.45 -19.35
CA ILE A 54 -1.15 -16.94 -18.00
C ILE A 54 0.33 -16.99 -17.61
N ASN A 55 0.86 -15.88 -17.09
CA ASN A 55 2.20 -15.84 -16.53
C ASN A 55 2.13 -15.48 -15.03
N PRO A 56 2.20 -16.48 -14.12
CA PRO A 56 2.06 -16.25 -12.69
C PRO A 56 3.23 -15.42 -12.10
N LYS A 57 4.38 -15.39 -12.77
CA LYS A 57 5.57 -14.68 -12.30
C LYS A 57 5.34 -13.18 -12.13
N MET A 58 4.45 -12.59 -12.94
CA MET A 58 4.13 -11.17 -12.85
C MET A 58 3.49 -10.83 -11.52
N ILE A 59 2.51 -11.61 -11.07
CA ILE A 59 1.81 -11.37 -9.80
C ILE A 59 2.73 -11.65 -8.63
N THR A 60 3.50 -12.74 -8.66
CA THR A 60 4.47 -13.04 -7.59
C THR A 60 5.53 -11.94 -7.46
N ALA A 61 5.98 -11.36 -8.58
CA ALA A 61 6.94 -10.27 -8.57
C ALA A 61 6.35 -9.01 -7.94
N THR A 62 5.12 -8.62 -8.30
CA THR A 62 4.43 -7.47 -7.69
C THR A 62 4.24 -7.63 -6.18
N ILE A 63 3.88 -8.83 -5.71
CA ILE A 63 3.76 -9.11 -4.27
C ILE A 63 5.12 -8.97 -3.58
N MET A 64 6.18 -9.56 -4.15
CA MET A 64 7.52 -9.49 -3.57
C MET A 64 8.05 -8.05 -3.54
N GLU A 65 7.83 -7.28 -4.59
CA GLU A 65 8.22 -5.87 -4.68
C GLU A 65 7.52 -5.02 -3.62
N PHE A 66 6.22 -5.24 -3.40
CA PHE A 66 5.46 -4.56 -2.34
C PHE A 66 6.08 -4.78 -0.95
N PHE A 67 6.38 -6.04 -0.59
CA PHE A 67 6.92 -6.36 0.73
C PHE A 67 8.41 -6.03 0.89
N THR A 68 9.17 -6.02 -0.19
CA THR A 68 10.63 -5.82 -0.15
C THR A 68 11.03 -4.35 -0.34
N GLY A 69 10.36 -3.64 -1.24
CA GLY A 69 10.67 -2.25 -1.60
C GLY A 69 9.71 -1.21 -1.03
N GLY A 70 8.59 -1.64 -0.44
CA GLY A 70 7.59 -0.73 0.10
C GLY A 70 8.12 0.10 1.28
N GLN A 71 7.98 1.42 1.22
CA GLN A 71 8.42 2.34 2.29
C GLN A 71 7.78 2.03 3.67
N LEU A 72 6.58 1.43 3.66
CA LEU A 72 5.85 1.05 4.87
C LEU A 72 6.22 -0.35 5.38
N SER A 73 6.98 -1.13 4.60
CA SER A 73 7.50 -2.44 5.02
C SER A 73 8.79 -2.25 5.80
N GLN A 74 8.67 -2.12 7.12
CA GLN A 74 9.78 -1.81 8.02
C GLN A 74 10.23 -3.05 8.80
N PHE A 75 11.51 -3.09 9.18
CA PHE A 75 12.01 -4.10 10.11
C PHE A 75 11.30 -3.98 11.46
N MET A 76 10.77 -5.11 11.95
CA MET A 76 10.02 -5.12 13.20
C MET A 76 10.94 -4.80 14.39
N ASP A 77 10.56 -3.83 15.23
CA ASP A 77 11.19 -3.62 16.53
C ASP A 77 10.86 -4.77 17.49
N GLN A 78 11.89 -5.56 17.81
CA GLN A 78 11.81 -6.76 18.66
C GLN A 78 12.53 -6.56 20.00
N THR A 79 12.66 -5.33 20.48
CA THR A 79 13.32 -5.05 21.76
C THR A 79 12.57 -5.69 22.95
N ASN A 80 11.25 -5.66 22.92
CA ASN A 80 10.38 -6.31 23.90
C ASN A 80 8.95 -6.52 23.32
N PRO A 81 8.08 -7.32 23.97
CA PRO A 81 6.74 -7.58 23.44
C PRO A 81 5.86 -6.32 23.31
N LEU A 82 6.09 -5.29 24.12
CA LEU A 82 5.35 -4.03 24.02
C LEU A 82 5.77 -3.26 22.77
N SER A 83 7.07 -3.20 22.46
CA SER A 83 7.63 -2.63 21.23
C SER A 83 7.05 -3.29 19.97
N GLU A 84 6.86 -4.61 19.99
CA GLU A 84 6.24 -5.30 18.85
C GLU A 84 4.77 -4.88 18.65
N VAL A 85 4.02 -4.73 19.74
CA VAL A 85 2.62 -4.32 19.70
C VAL A 85 2.48 -2.86 19.28
N THR A 86 3.32 -1.96 19.81
CA THR A 86 3.30 -0.54 19.46
C THR A 86 3.67 -0.34 17.99
N HIS A 87 4.71 -1.04 17.50
CA HIS A 87 5.11 -0.95 16.10
C HIS A 87 4.01 -1.42 15.14
N LYS A 88 3.33 -2.54 15.45
CA LYS A 88 2.20 -3.04 14.62
C LYS A 88 0.98 -2.12 14.63
N ARG A 89 0.80 -1.30 15.68
CA ARG A 89 -0.33 -0.35 15.81
C ARG A 89 0.01 1.07 15.33
N ARG A 90 1.25 1.31 14.93
CA ARG A 90 1.72 2.63 14.50
C ARG A 90 1.02 3.06 13.22
N LEU A 91 0.55 4.31 13.20
CA LEU A 91 -0.02 4.95 12.02
C LEU A 91 1.03 5.85 11.37
N SER A 92 1.09 5.85 10.04
CA SER A 92 1.96 6.72 9.25
C SER A 92 1.13 7.61 8.35
N ALA A 93 1.44 8.91 8.34
CA ALA A 93 0.93 9.84 7.33
C ALA A 93 1.83 9.90 6.08
N LEU A 94 3.00 9.23 6.13
CA LEU A 94 3.95 9.09 5.04
C LEU A 94 3.66 7.82 4.25
N GLY A 95 4.00 7.82 2.97
CA GLY A 95 3.83 6.68 2.06
C GLY A 95 3.18 7.11 0.75
N GLU A 96 2.89 6.14 -0.11
CA GLU A 96 2.27 6.41 -1.40
C GLU A 96 0.86 7.02 -1.24
N GLY A 97 0.64 8.18 -1.86
CA GLY A 97 -0.58 8.98 -1.70
C GLY A 97 -0.71 9.70 -0.34
N GLY A 98 0.32 9.64 0.51
CA GLY A 98 0.41 10.37 1.77
C GLY A 98 1.13 11.70 1.65
N LEU A 99 1.50 12.27 2.80
CA LEU A 99 2.27 13.51 2.86
C LEU A 99 3.76 13.23 2.60
N VAL A 100 4.41 14.16 1.92
CA VAL A 100 5.87 14.14 1.75
C VAL A 100 6.49 14.88 2.94
N LYS A 101 7.46 14.25 3.62
CA LYS A 101 8.07 14.77 4.86
C LYS A 101 8.58 16.22 4.73
N GLU A 102 9.12 16.58 3.57
CA GLU A 102 9.67 17.91 3.26
C GLU A 102 8.60 18.98 2.99
N ARG A 103 7.38 18.57 2.61
CA ARG A 103 6.28 19.49 2.24
C ARG A 103 5.17 19.54 3.29
N ALA A 104 5.25 18.71 4.34
CA ALA A 104 4.27 18.69 5.41
C ALA A 104 4.45 19.95 6.28
N GLY A 105 3.46 20.84 6.23
CA GLY A 105 3.38 22.03 7.08
C GLY A 105 3.24 21.69 8.56
N PHE A 106 3.54 22.66 9.43
CA PHE A 106 3.51 22.51 10.88
C PHE A 106 2.12 22.10 11.40
N GLU A 107 1.06 22.71 10.85
CA GLU A 107 -0.34 22.49 11.24
C GLU A 107 -0.77 21.02 11.17
N VAL A 108 -0.20 20.24 10.24
CA VAL A 108 -0.57 18.82 10.06
C VAL A 108 0.07 17.92 11.12
N ARG A 109 1.07 18.42 11.85
CA ARG A 109 1.72 17.72 12.97
C ARG A 109 1.06 18.04 14.31
N ASP A 110 0.22 19.08 14.36
CA ASP A 110 -0.46 19.48 15.58
C ASP A 110 -1.54 18.48 15.99
N VAL A 111 -1.84 18.46 17.29
CA VAL A 111 -2.87 17.59 17.85
C VAL A 111 -4.24 18.22 17.62
N HIS A 112 -5.03 17.64 16.73
CA HIS A 112 -6.41 18.05 16.52
C HIS A 112 -7.32 17.48 17.63
N PRO A 113 -8.33 18.23 18.11
CA PRO A 113 -9.34 17.72 19.04
C PRO A 113 -10.02 16.39 18.66
N THR A 114 -10.08 16.07 17.36
CA THR A 114 -10.72 14.85 16.86
C THR A 114 -9.88 13.59 17.08
N HIS A 115 -8.60 13.75 17.44
CA HIS A 115 -7.70 12.66 17.80
C HIS A 115 -8.09 12.00 19.13
N TYR A 116 -8.87 12.69 19.97
CA TYR A 116 -9.29 12.19 21.28
C TYR A 116 -9.96 10.81 21.18
N GLY A 117 -9.38 9.83 21.89
CA GLY A 117 -9.85 8.44 21.89
C GLY A 117 -9.56 7.63 20.62
N ARG A 118 -8.84 8.19 19.64
CA ARG A 118 -8.57 7.53 18.35
C ARG A 118 -7.09 7.46 17.99
N ILE A 119 -6.32 8.52 18.25
CA ILE A 119 -4.88 8.61 17.97
C ILE A 119 -4.18 9.07 19.25
N CYS A 120 -3.05 8.45 19.58
CA CYS A 120 -2.25 8.86 20.73
C CYS A 120 -1.55 10.19 20.45
N PRO A 121 -1.74 11.24 21.27
CA PRO A 121 -1.05 12.53 21.07
C PRO A 121 0.38 12.53 21.64
N VAL A 122 0.79 11.48 22.35
CA VAL A 122 2.10 11.38 23.02
C VAL A 122 3.08 10.52 22.24
N GLU A 123 2.60 9.47 21.57
CA GLU A 123 3.44 8.50 20.85
C GLU A 123 3.80 9.02 19.45
N THR A 124 4.43 10.20 19.40
CA THR A 124 4.99 10.81 18.20
C THR A 124 6.51 10.87 18.34
N PRO A 125 7.29 10.48 17.31
CA PRO A 125 8.74 10.65 17.33
C PRO A 125 9.10 12.13 17.52
N GLU A 126 10.10 12.41 18.36
CA GLU A 126 10.72 13.73 18.51
C GLU A 126 11.50 14.14 17.25
#